data_AF-A0A951VXW8-F1
#
_entry.id   AF-A0A951VXW8-F1
#
_cell.length_a   1.000
_cell.length_b   1.000
_cell.length_c   1.000
_cell.angle_alpha   90.00
_cell.angle_beta   90.00
_cell.angle_gamma   90.00
#
_symmetry.space_group_name_H-M   'P 1'
#
loop_
_entity.id
_entity.type
_entity.pdbx_description
1 polymer ?
#
loop_
_entity_poly.entity_id
_entity_poly.type
_entity_poly.pdbx_seq_one_letter_code
_entity_poly.pdbx_strand_id
1 'polypeptide(L)'
;MTEANLLYDRLRKFLEQHTKSKILASDAAILSMYIKMCHTNQNKKPKDQTINFLLLRFKEQALDQSPSYEQSIIGNFLIDEMEKFYGAKK
;
A
#
# COMPACT_ATOMS: atom_id res chain seq x y z
N MET A 1 5.83 -19.26 -2.86
CA MET A 1 5.73 -17.80 -2.62
C MET A 1 6.10 -17.54 -1.17
N THR A 2 6.97 -16.56 -0.91
CA THR A 2 7.29 -16.12 0.46
C THR A 2 6.18 -15.22 1.00
N GLU A 3 6.10 -15.07 2.32
CA GLU A 3 5.13 -14.18 2.99
C GLU A 3 5.22 -12.74 2.48
N ALA A 4 6.44 -12.24 2.28
CA ALA A 4 6.71 -10.93 1.67
C ALA A 4 6.09 -10.78 0.28
N ASN A 5 6.15 -11.83 -0.57
CA ASN A 5 5.57 -11.77 -1.92
C ASN A 5 4.04 -11.70 -1.89
N LEU A 6 3.39 -12.38 -0.93
CA LEU A 6 1.94 -12.30 -0.75
C LEU A 6 1.52 -10.91 -0.28
N LEU A 7 2.26 -10.35 0.68
CA LEU A 7 2.05 -9.00 1.18
C LEU A 7 2.19 -7.95 0.07
N TYR A 8 3.22 -8.08 -0.76
CA TYR A 8 3.47 -7.16 -1.87
C TYR A 8 2.41 -7.28 -2.98
N ASP A 9 1.93 -8.49 -3.30
CA ASP A 9 0.83 -8.64 -4.24
C ASP A 9 -0.48 -8.05 -3.70
N ARG A 10 -0.69 -8.13 -2.38
CA ARG A 10 -1.84 -7.49 -1.73
C ARG A 10 -1.76 -5.97 -1.80
N LEU A 11 -0.59 -5.38 -1.51
CA LEU A 11 -0.36 -3.94 -1.69
C LEU A 11 -0.53 -3.54 -3.17
N ARG A 12 -0.03 -4.34 -4.11
CA ARG A 12 -0.19 -4.11 -5.55
C ARG A 12 -1.66 -3.94 -5.91
N LYS A 13 -2.52 -4.90 -5.52
CA LYS A 13 -3.96 -4.85 -5.78
C LYS A 13 -4.61 -3.60 -5.19
N PHE A 14 -4.24 -3.23 -3.97
CA PHE A 14 -4.71 -1.99 -3.35
C PHE A 14 -4.32 -0.75 -4.17
N LEU A 15 -3.05 -0.64 -4.56
CA LEU A 15 -2.55 0.49 -5.34
C LEU A 15 -3.21 0.56 -6.72
N GLU A 16 -3.44 -0.58 -7.39
CA GLU A 16 -4.18 -0.64 -8.65
C GLU A 16 -5.60 -0.07 -8.50
N GLN A 17 -6.29 -0.42 -7.41
CA GLN A 17 -7.61 0.12 -7.09
C GLN A 17 -7.58 1.62 -6.77
N HIS A 18 -6.63 2.06 -5.94
CA HIS A 18 -6.52 3.46 -5.52
C HIS A 18 -6.17 4.40 -6.69
N THR A 19 -5.20 3.99 -7.52
CA THR A 19 -4.66 4.80 -8.61
C THR A 19 -5.38 4.58 -9.94
N LYS A 20 -6.29 3.59 -10.01
CA LYS A 20 -6.95 3.14 -11.25
C LYS A 20 -5.95 2.81 -12.36
N SER A 21 -4.78 2.31 -11.98
CA SER A 21 -3.67 2.00 -12.88
C SER A 21 -3.32 0.52 -12.78
N LYS A 22 -2.77 -0.07 -13.84
CA LYS A 22 -2.31 -1.46 -13.82
C LYS A 22 -0.84 -1.53 -13.44
N ILE A 23 -0.49 -2.34 -12.45
CA ILE A 23 0.88 -2.55 -11.97
C ILE A 23 1.33 -3.94 -12.40
N LEU A 24 2.37 -3.99 -13.25
CA LEU A 24 2.80 -5.22 -13.90
C LEU A 24 3.64 -6.15 -13.01
N ALA A 25 4.23 -5.62 -11.93
CA ALA A 25 5.08 -6.38 -11.02
C ALA A 25 4.94 -5.88 -9.58
N SER A 26 5.10 -6.81 -8.62
CA SER A 26 4.92 -6.59 -7.19
C SER A 26 6.25 -6.58 -6.43
N ASP A 27 7.35 -6.10 -7.03
CA ASP A 27 8.59 -5.91 -6.28
C ASP A 27 8.58 -4.60 -5.49
N ALA A 28 9.40 -4.55 -4.44
CA ALA A 28 9.40 -3.43 -3.50
C ALA A 28 9.76 -2.08 -4.13
N ALA A 29 10.63 -2.07 -5.15
CA ALA A 29 11.06 -0.84 -5.80
C ALA A 29 9.92 -0.24 -6.63
N ILE A 30 9.21 -1.06 -7.42
CA ILE A 30 8.04 -0.62 -8.18
C ILE A 30 6.95 -0.12 -7.24
N LEU A 31 6.59 -0.89 -6.21
CA LEU A 31 5.53 -0.48 -5.28
C LEU A 31 5.88 0.82 -4.54
N SER A 32 7.14 0.99 -4.14
CA SER A 32 7.63 2.24 -3.54
C SER A 32 7.48 3.45 -4.47
N MET A 33 7.69 3.28 -5.77
CA MET A 33 7.51 4.35 -6.76
C MET A 33 6.04 4.77 -6.87
N TYR A 34 5.11 3.80 -6.91
CA TYR A 34 3.67 4.09 -6.94
C TYR A 34 3.20 4.80 -5.67
N ILE A 35 3.72 4.45 -4.50
CA ILE A 35 3.43 5.15 -3.24
C ILE A 35 3.88 6.61 -3.33
N LYS A 36 5.11 6.88 -3.82
CA LYS A 36 5.59 8.25 -4.03
C LYS A 36 4.68 9.03 -4.99
N MET A 37 4.24 8.40 -6.08
CA MET A 37 3.33 9.03 -7.04
C MET A 37 1.97 9.40 -6.41
N CYS A 38 1.40 8.52 -5.57
CA CYS A 38 0.16 8.81 -4.83
C CYS A 38 0.33 10.03 -3.92
N HIS A 39 1.47 10.13 -3.26
CA HIS A 39 1.80 11.26 -2.39
C HIS A 39 2.02 12.57 -3.17
N THR A 40 2.57 12.53 -4.39
CA THR A 40 2.82 13.75 -5.18
C THR A 40 1.56 14.27 -5.88
N ASN A 41 0.64 13.39 -6.28
CA ASN A 41 -0.57 13.73 -7.05
C ASN A 41 -1.79 14.08 -6.17
N GLN A 42 -1.59 14.71 -5.00
CA GLN A 42 -2.63 14.81 -3.97
C GLN A 42 -3.92 15.49 -4.46
N ASN A 43 -5.00 14.71 -4.48
CA ASN A 43 -6.32 15.25 -4.22
C ASN A 43 -6.38 15.68 -2.74
N LYS A 44 -6.80 16.92 -2.47
CA LYS A 44 -6.83 17.51 -1.10
C LYS A 44 -7.93 16.94 -0.19
N LYS A 45 -8.54 15.80 -0.53
CA LYS A 45 -9.65 15.25 0.27
C LYS A 45 -9.08 14.55 1.51
N PRO A 46 -9.68 14.73 2.70
CA PRO A 46 -9.19 14.12 3.94
C PRO A 46 -8.97 12.61 3.84
N LYS A 47 -9.86 11.89 3.14
CA LYS A 47 -9.72 10.45 2.87
C LYS A 47 -8.41 10.10 2.15
N ASP A 48 -8.08 10.84 1.10
CA ASP A 48 -6.89 10.56 0.29
C ASP A 48 -5.61 10.89 1.06
N GLN A 49 -5.65 11.90 1.94
CA GLN A 49 -4.56 12.23 2.86
C GLN A 49 -4.31 11.10 3.87
N THR A 50 -5.37 10.52 4.44
CA THR A 50 -5.24 9.38 5.37
C THR A 50 -4.68 8.15 4.67
N ILE A 51 -5.15 7.82 3.46
CA ILE A 51 -4.61 6.72 2.67
C ILE A 51 -3.12 6.94 2.37
N ASN A 52 -2.74 8.15 1.96
CA ASN A 52 -1.34 8.48 1.69
C ASN A 52 -0.45 8.34 2.93
N PHE A 53 -0.93 8.75 4.10
CA PHE A 53 -0.20 8.54 5.35
C PHE A 53 0.04 7.05 5.63
N LEU A 54 -1.00 6.22 5.49
CA LEU A 54 -0.90 4.77 5.72
C LEU A 54 0.03 4.10 4.69
N LEU A 55 0.00 4.53 3.43
CA LEU A 55 0.94 4.05 2.40
C LEU A 55 2.39 4.39 2.73
N LEU A 56 2.66 5.60 3.24
CA LEU A 56 4.02 5.97 3.68
C LEU A 56 4.48 5.10 4.85
N ARG A 57 3.60 4.86 5.83
CA ARG A 57 3.91 3.94 6.94
C ARG A 57 4.17 2.51 6.46
N PHE A 58 3.39 2.03 5.50
CA PHE A 58 3.63 0.72 4.90
C PHE A 58 5.02 0.65 4.27
N LYS A 59 5.39 1.66 3.48
CA LYS A 59 6.70 1.72 2.84
C LYS A 59 7.84 1.65 3.86
N GLU A 60 7.76 2.44 4.94
CA GLU A 60 8.77 2.47 6.01
C GLU A 60 8.93 1.10 6.70
N GLN A 61 7.82 0.39 6.91
CA GLN A 61 7.80 -0.85 7.70
C GLN A 61 8.08 -2.11 6.88
N ALA A 62 7.67 -2.14 5.60
CA ALA A 62 7.62 -3.38 4.83
C ALA A 62 8.27 -3.30 3.43
N LEU A 63 8.59 -2.11 2.89
CA LEU A 63 9.24 -2.00 1.58
C LEU A 63 10.70 -1.57 1.68
N ASP A 64 10.98 -0.57 2.52
CA ASP A 64 12.36 -0.07 2.72
C ASP A 64 13.21 -1.06 3.53
N GLN A 65 12.56 -1.95 4.27
CA GLN A 65 13.17 -3.02 5.04
C GLN A 65 12.52 -4.32 4.57
N SER A 66 13.30 -5.32 4.14
CA SER A 66 12.73 -6.62 3.77
C SER A 66 11.91 -7.16 4.95
N PRO A 67 10.61 -7.44 4.79
CA PRO A 67 9.73 -7.58 5.93
C PRO A 67 10.03 -8.86 6.70
N SER A 68 10.25 -8.71 8.01
CA SER A 68 10.16 -9.78 8.98
C SER A 68 8.71 -10.27 9.12
N TYR A 69 8.50 -11.34 9.91
CA TYR A 69 7.16 -11.81 10.25
C TYR A 69 6.32 -10.71 10.91
N GLU A 70 6.87 -9.98 11.88
CA GLU A 70 6.19 -8.88 12.56
C GLU A 70 5.85 -7.73 11.60
N GLN A 71 6.78 -7.38 10.72
CA GLN A 71 6.56 -6.36 9.69
C GLN A 71 5.49 -6.80 8.68
N SER A 72 5.37 -8.09 8.42
CA SER A 72 4.31 -8.64 7.56
C SER A 72 2.93 -8.55 8.21
N ILE A 73 2.84 -8.74 9.53
CA ILE A 73 1.60 -8.50 10.30
C ILE A 73 1.22 -7.02 10.24
N ILE A 74 2.17 -6.12 10.50
CA ILE A 74 1.94 -4.66 10.45
C ILE A 74 1.52 -4.23 9.04
N GLY A 75 2.19 -4.74 8.01
CA GLY A 75 1.86 -4.45 6.62
C GLY A 75 0.43 -4.86 6.26
N ASN A 76 0.00 -6.07 6.65
CA ASN A 76 -1.36 -6.53 6.42
C ASN A 76 -2.39 -5.65 7.16
N PHE A 77 -2.13 -5.32 8.41
CA PHE A 77 -2.98 -4.40 9.18
C PHE A 77 -3.14 -3.04 8.49
N LEU A 78 -2.03 -2.46 7.99
CA LEU A 78 -2.08 -1.19 7.27
C LEU A 78 -2.92 -1.26 5.99
N ILE A 79 -2.84 -2.38 5.25
CA ILE A 79 -3.71 -2.61 4.08
C ILE A 79 -5.18 -2.67 4.51
N ASP A 80 -5.51 -3.41 5.58
CA ASP A 80 -6.87 -3.50 6.10
C ASP A 80 -7.44 -2.12 6.46
N GLU A 81 -6.64 -1.28 7.15
CA GLU A 81 -7.03 0.09 7.50
C GLU A 81 -7.29 0.95 6.25
N MET A 82 -6.46 0.81 5.21
CA MET A 82 -6.67 1.53 3.95
C MET A 82 -7.91 1.04 3.19
N GLU A 83 -8.19 -0.27 3.22
CA GLU A 83 -9.34 -0.89 2.56
C GLU A 83 -10.68 -0.43 3.15
N LYS A 84 -10.74 -0.08 4.45
CA LYS A 84 -11.94 0.51 5.08
C LYS A 84 -12.46 1.75 4.36
N PHE A 85 -11.57 2.53 3.76
CA PHE A 85 -11.95 3.72 3.00
C PHE A 85 -12.61 3.40 1.64
N TYR A 86 -12.50 2.16 1.17
CA TYR A 86 -13.15 1.65 -0.03
C TYR A 86 -14.34 0.72 0.28
N GLY A 87 -14.30 0.06 1.44
CA GLY A 87 -15.34 -0.84 1.94
C GLY A 87 -16.49 -0.17 2.71
N ALA A 88 -16.45 1.14 2.97
CA ALA A 88 -17.57 1.90 3.54
C ALA A 88 -18.72 2.17 2.53
N LYS A 89 -19.03 1.19 1.68
CA LYS A 89 -20.30 1.07 0.97
C LYS A 89 -20.92 -0.29 1.31
N LYS A 90 -21.68 -0.31 2.40
CA LYS A 90 -22.91 -1.09 2.50
C LYS A 90 -24.01 -0.15 2.96
#